data_AF-A0AAJ6YLK3-F1
#
_entry.id   AF-A0AAJ6YLK3-F1
#
_cell.length_a   1.000
_cell.length_b   1.000
_cell.length_c   1.000
_cell.angle_alpha   90.00
_cell.angle_beta   90.00
_cell.angle_gamma   90.00
#
_symmetry.space_group_name_H-M   'P 1'
#
loop_
_entity.id
_entity.type
_entity.pdbx_description
1 polymer ?
#
loop_
_entity_poly.entity_id
_entity_poly.type
_entity_poly.pdbx_seq_one_letter_code
_entity_poly.pdbx_strand_id
1 'polypeptide(L)'
;MSDRLTDHRTARHFPSSTAPQNIVRPPTRKPCRCPTQFTPKITIDGVCECSCIEHDQDCLKLQRGKGYLSLRDRICIQNDQCTSPNCTFGEFITAQGRCPKKKDIFEANANHRSSFNYHHRRS
;
A
#
# COMPACT_ATOMS: atom_id res chain seq x y z
N MET A 1 -31.78 -13.82 -70.58
CA MET A 1 -30.65 -13.49 -71.46
C MET A 1 -29.74 -12.54 -70.71
N SER A 2 -28.43 -12.79 -70.79
CA SER A 2 -27.25 -12.16 -70.17
C SER A 2 -27.20 -10.61 -70.31
N ASP A 3 -26.34 -9.77 -69.70
CA ASP A 3 -24.99 -9.86 -69.12
C ASP A 3 -24.60 -8.45 -68.52
N ARG A 4 -23.53 -8.37 -67.68
CA ARG A 4 -22.61 -7.22 -67.32
C ARG A 4 -23.07 -6.06 -66.41
N LEU A 5 -22.50 -5.84 -65.21
CA LEU A 5 -21.13 -5.45 -64.75
C LEU A 5 -20.93 -3.93 -64.65
N THR A 6 -20.74 -3.38 -63.45
CA THR A 6 -19.71 -2.34 -63.19
C THR A 6 -19.27 -2.38 -61.72
N ASP A 7 -17.95 -2.48 -61.57
CA ASP A 7 -17.08 -2.39 -60.40
C ASP A 7 -17.28 -1.08 -59.60
N HIS A 8 -17.20 -1.13 -58.26
CA HIS A 8 -16.54 -0.08 -57.46
C HIS A 8 -16.09 -0.63 -56.11
N ARG A 9 -14.82 -1.08 -56.07
CA ARG A 9 -14.00 -1.16 -54.86
C ARG A 9 -13.82 0.24 -54.27
N THR A 10 -13.97 0.41 -52.96
CA THR A 10 -13.22 1.46 -52.25
C THR A 10 -12.69 0.93 -50.93
N ALA A 11 -11.37 0.96 -50.85
CA ALA A 11 -10.53 0.38 -49.82
C ALA A 11 -10.71 1.06 -48.47
N ARG A 12 -10.91 0.27 -47.41
CA ARG A 12 -10.63 0.70 -46.03
C ARG A 12 -9.14 0.54 -45.76
N HIS A 13 -8.36 1.60 -45.97
CA HIS A 13 -7.01 1.70 -45.40
C HIS A 13 -6.72 3.13 -44.99
N PHE A 14 -6.87 3.42 -43.70
CA PHE A 14 -6.15 4.51 -43.03
C PHE A 14 -5.08 3.88 -42.13
N PRO A 15 -3.79 3.92 -42.51
CA PRO A 15 -2.72 3.78 -41.55
C PRO A 15 -1.82 5.02 -41.65
N SER A 16 -1.85 5.90 -40.65
CA SER A 16 -0.75 6.83 -40.38
C SER A 16 -0.96 7.49 -39.02
N SER A 17 -0.67 6.73 -37.94
CA SER A 17 -0.28 7.34 -36.68
C SER A 17 1.22 7.11 -36.52
N THR A 18 2.02 7.96 -37.15
CA THR A 18 3.45 8.09 -36.85
C THR A 18 3.58 9.00 -35.62
N ALA A 19 3.28 8.47 -34.44
CA ALA A 19 3.71 9.09 -33.20
C ALA A 19 5.17 8.66 -32.93
N PRO A 20 6.12 9.59 -32.73
CA PRO A 20 7.51 9.24 -32.48
C PRO A 20 7.65 8.49 -31.15
N GLN A 21 8.10 7.23 -31.23
CA GLN A 21 8.23 6.31 -30.09
C GLN A 21 9.52 6.51 -29.28
N ASN A 22 9.83 7.75 -28.87
CA ASN A 22 11.01 8.00 -28.04
C ASN A 22 10.71 8.76 -26.76
N ILE A 23 9.55 8.46 -26.15
CA ILE A 23 9.37 8.70 -24.73
C ILE A 23 9.94 7.46 -24.04
N VAL A 24 11.17 7.58 -23.53
CA VAL A 24 11.66 6.68 -22.49
C VAL A 24 10.66 6.82 -21.35
N ARG A 25 9.67 5.90 -21.29
CA ARG A 25 8.82 5.80 -20.10
C ARG A 25 9.80 5.61 -18.96
N PRO A 26 9.85 6.53 -17.97
CA PRO A 26 10.63 6.25 -16.78
C PRO A 26 10.18 4.87 -16.30
N PRO A 27 11.09 3.98 -15.88
CA PRO A 27 10.73 2.64 -15.44
C PRO A 27 9.55 2.82 -14.53
N THR A 28 8.41 2.23 -14.90
CA THR A 28 7.17 2.35 -14.14
C THR A 28 7.46 1.68 -12.80
N ARG A 29 8.05 2.44 -11.88
CA ARG A 29 8.33 2.01 -10.52
C ARG A 29 6.97 1.54 -10.05
N LYS A 30 6.85 0.24 -9.76
CA LYS A 30 5.57 -0.34 -9.38
C LYS A 30 5.02 0.56 -8.28
N PRO A 31 3.83 1.16 -8.44
CA PRO A 31 3.31 2.07 -7.43
C PRO A 31 3.29 1.32 -6.10
N CYS A 32 3.77 1.98 -5.04
CA CYS A 32 3.80 1.42 -3.70
C CYS A 32 2.45 0.76 -3.39
N ARG A 33 2.47 -0.49 -2.93
CA ARG A 33 1.25 -1.19 -2.58
C ARG A 33 0.98 -1.00 -1.10
N CYS A 34 -0.09 -0.28 -0.78
CA CYS A 34 -0.54 -0.06 0.59
C CYS A 34 -1.78 -0.92 0.90
N PRO A 35 -2.06 -1.15 2.19
CA PRO A 35 -3.34 -1.70 2.62
C PRO A 35 -4.52 -0.87 2.11
N THR A 36 -5.67 -1.50 1.92
CA THR A 36 -6.84 -0.90 1.25
C THR A 36 -7.25 0.47 1.81
N GLN A 37 -7.12 0.66 3.13
CA GLN A 37 -7.54 1.90 3.81
C GLN A 37 -6.44 2.97 3.86
N PHE A 38 -5.23 2.69 3.36
CA PHE A 38 -4.09 3.59 3.44
C PHE A 38 -3.71 4.08 2.05
N THR A 39 -3.36 5.35 1.96
CA THR A 39 -2.93 5.96 0.71
C THR A 39 -1.42 5.83 0.53
N PRO A 40 -0.95 5.33 -0.61
CA PRO A 40 0.47 5.28 -0.92
C PRO A 40 1.02 6.67 -1.18
N LYS A 41 2.12 6.99 -0.51
CA LYS A 41 2.92 8.20 -0.70
C LYS A 41 4.37 7.77 -0.90
N ILE A 42 5.04 8.37 -1.88
CA ILE A 42 6.48 8.18 -2.07
C ILE A 42 7.18 9.40 -1.47
N THR A 43 8.10 9.18 -0.52
CA THR A 43 8.91 10.26 0.05
C THR A 43 9.91 10.78 -0.97
N ILE A 44 10.55 11.92 -0.67
CA ILE A 44 11.58 12.52 -1.54
C ILE A 44 12.75 11.54 -1.74
N ASP A 45 13.06 10.74 -0.71
CA ASP A 45 14.09 9.70 -0.73
C ASP A 45 13.67 8.44 -1.52
N GLY A 46 12.46 8.41 -2.05
CA GLY A 46 11.92 7.28 -2.82
C GLY A 46 11.39 6.13 -1.96
N VAL A 47 11.19 6.36 -0.65
CA VAL A 47 10.64 5.36 0.27
C VAL A 47 9.12 5.34 0.16
N CYS A 48 8.53 4.14 0.14
CA CYS A 48 7.08 3.97 0.20
C CYS A 48 6.58 4.21 1.63
N GLU A 49 5.65 5.14 1.79
CA GLU A 49 4.92 5.36 3.02
C GLU A 49 3.42 5.17 2.77
N CYS A 50 2.76 4.47 3.69
CA CYS A 50 1.32 4.30 3.68
C CYS A 50 0.71 5.20 4.76
N SER A 51 0.08 6.30 4.35
CA SER A 51 -0.50 7.31 5.23
C SER A 51 -2.00 7.48 5.00
N CYS A 52 -2.72 7.96 6.01
CA CYS A 52 -4.14 8.30 5.87
C CYS A 52 -4.33 9.62 5.12
N ILE A 53 -5.42 9.71 4.36
CA ILE A 53 -5.92 10.99 3.85
C ILE A 53 -6.51 11.78 5.03
N GLU A 54 -6.39 13.10 4.99
CA GLU A 54 -7.03 13.97 5.97
C GLU A 54 -8.55 13.69 6.01
N HIS A 55 -9.10 13.61 7.22
CA HIS A 55 -10.51 13.33 7.51
C HIS A 55 -11.03 11.90 7.27
N ASP A 56 -10.23 10.96 6.76
CA ASP A 56 -10.64 9.54 6.71
C ASP A 56 -10.64 8.92 8.12
N GLN A 57 -11.81 8.89 8.74
CA GLN A 57 -11.96 8.38 10.10
C GLN A 57 -11.65 6.89 10.22
N ASP A 58 -11.87 6.10 9.17
CA ASP A 58 -11.66 4.66 9.23
C ASP A 58 -10.17 4.34 9.11
N CYS A 59 -9.44 5.03 8.22
CA CYS A 59 -7.99 4.97 8.21
C CYS A 59 -7.40 5.45 9.55
N LEU A 60 -7.83 6.60 10.06
CA LEU A 60 -7.33 7.15 11.33
C LEU A 60 -7.59 6.23 12.53
N LYS A 61 -8.73 5.51 12.56
CA LYS A 61 -9.00 4.49 13.59
C LYS A 61 -7.99 3.35 13.48
N LEU A 62 -7.74 2.83 12.29
CA LEU A 62 -6.79 1.75 12.06
C LEU A 62 -5.37 2.18 12.41
N GLN A 63 -4.96 3.38 11.99
CA GLN A 63 -3.65 3.97 12.27
C GLN A 63 -3.36 4.11 13.77
N ARG A 64 -4.40 4.43 14.56
CA ARG A 64 -4.35 4.55 16.03
C ARG A 64 -4.54 3.21 16.76
N GLY A 65 -4.59 2.11 16.03
CA GLY A 65 -4.78 0.76 16.57
C GLY A 65 -6.20 0.45 17.02
N LYS A 66 -7.20 1.31 16.75
CA LYS A 66 -8.61 1.10 17.13
C LYS A 66 -9.38 0.13 16.22
N GLY A 67 -8.68 -0.61 15.36
CA GLY A 67 -9.26 -1.65 14.51
C GLY A 67 -8.18 -2.59 13.97
N TYR A 68 -8.63 -3.56 13.18
CA TYR A 68 -7.76 -4.53 12.52
C TYR A 68 -7.78 -4.30 11.01
N LEU A 69 -6.65 -4.55 10.36
CA LEU A 69 -6.63 -4.60 8.90
C LEU A 69 -7.44 -5.79 8.39
N SER A 70 -7.92 -5.67 7.15
CA SER A 70 -8.60 -6.79 6.49
C SER A 70 -7.67 -8.01 6.41
N LEU A 71 -8.24 -9.22 6.32
CA LEU A 71 -7.42 -10.43 6.16
C LEU A 71 -6.50 -10.34 4.94
N ARG A 72 -7.01 -9.79 3.83
CA ARG A 72 -6.25 -9.59 2.59
C ARG A 72 -5.04 -8.68 2.81
N ASP A 73 -5.24 -7.56 3.50
CA ASP A 73 -4.16 -6.62 3.78
C ASP A 73 -3.12 -7.21 4.73
N ARG A 74 -3.57 -7.96 5.75
CA ARG A 74 -2.68 -8.66 6.70
C ARG A 74 -1.78 -9.65 5.98
N ILE A 75 -2.33 -10.48 5.10
CA ILE A 75 -1.57 -11.43 4.26
C ILE A 75 -0.63 -10.67 3.32
N CYS A 76 -1.07 -9.55 2.76
CA CYS A 76 -0.24 -8.75 1.86
C CYS A 76 1.02 -8.21 2.57
N ILE A 77 0.86 -7.70 3.80
CA ILE A 77 1.99 -7.25 4.62
C ILE A 77 2.87 -8.43 5.04
N GLN A 78 2.27 -9.56 5.47
CA GLN A 78 3.03 -10.75 5.88
C GLN A 78 3.87 -11.35 4.76
N ASN A 79 3.43 -11.22 3.51
CA ASN A 79 4.16 -11.71 2.34
C ASN A 79 5.09 -10.64 1.72
N ASP A 80 5.30 -9.51 2.40
CA ASP A 80 6.06 -8.35 1.90
C ASP A 80 5.58 -7.83 0.54
N GLN A 81 4.32 -8.09 0.20
CA GLN A 81 3.68 -7.60 -1.02
C GLN A 81 3.13 -6.18 -0.86
N CYS A 82 2.86 -5.78 0.38
CA CYS A 82 2.40 -4.45 0.76
C CYS A 82 3.33 -3.85 1.80
N THR A 83 3.55 -2.54 1.72
CA THR A 83 4.28 -1.79 2.74
C THR A 83 3.45 -1.68 4.02
N SER A 84 4.09 -1.84 5.17
CA SER A 84 3.45 -1.68 6.48
C SER A 84 2.89 -0.26 6.67
N PRO A 85 1.70 -0.10 7.28
CA PRO A 85 1.12 1.21 7.55
C PRO A 85 1.93 1.97 8.59
N ASN A 86 1.99 3.30 8.45
CA ASN A 86 2.62 4.16 9.44
C ASN A 86 1.68 4.38 10.65
N CYS A 87 1.87 3.60 11.72
CA CYS A 87 1.02 3.64 12.89
C CYS A 87 1.37 4.81 13.83
N THR A 88 0.37 5.38 14.51
CA THR A 88 0.56 6.55 15.41
C THR A 88 1.40 6.22 16.66
N PHE A 89 1.37 4.98 17.10
CA PHE A 89 1.82 4.54 18.42
C PHE A 89 2.97 3.52 18.35
N GLY A 90 3.76 3.51 17.27
CA GLY A 90 4.87 2.57 17.08
C GLY A 90 4.77 1.81 15.76
N GLU A 91 5.38 0.64 15.69
CA GLU A 91 5.37 -0.19 14.47
C GLU A 91 4.14 -1.09 14.39
N PHE A 92 3.76 -1.47 13.16
CA PHE A 92 2.63 -2.36 12.91
C PHE A 92 2.88 -3.75 13.51
N ILE A 93 1.95 -4.26 14.33
CA ILE A 93 2.08 -5.57 14.99
C ILE A 93 1.58 -6.64 14.02
N THR A 94 2.48 -7.23 13.23
CA THR A 94 2.15 -8.28 12.25
C THR A 94 1.45 -9.49 12.86
N ALA A 95 1.84 -9.89 14.08
CA ALA A 95 1.23 -10.99 14.82
C ALA A 95 -0.26 -10.76 15.14
N GLN A 96 -0.66 -9.51 15.38
CA GLN A 96 -2.05 -9.15 15.67
C GLN A 96 -2.78 -8.57 14.45
N GLY A 97 -2.02 -8.19 13.41
CA GLY A 97 -2.55 -7.57 12.21
C GLY A 97 -3.19 -6.20 12.44
N ARG A 98 -2.68 -5.44 13.42
CA ARG A 98 -3.15 -4.11 13.78
C ARG A 98 -2.00 -3.20 14.21
N CYS A 99 -2.27 -1.90 14.17
CA CYS A 99 -1.41 -0.93 14.83
C CYS A 99 -1.52 -1.05 16.37
N PRO A 100 -0.45 -0.71 17.10
CA PRO A 100 -0.47 -0.57 18.54
C PRO A 100 -1.43 0.54 18.96
N LYS A 101 -2.10 0.36 20.10
CA LYS A 101 -2.86 1.39 20.79
C LYS A 101 -1.96 2.06 21.82
N LYS A 102 -2.34 3.26 22.27
CA LYS A 102 -1.67 3.96 23.37
C LYS A 102 -1.45 3.09 24.63
N LYS A 103 -2.42 2.23 24.96
CA LYS A 103 -2.31 1.29 26.10
C LYS A 103 -1.22 0.24 25.89
N ASP A 104 -1.09 -0.28 24.67
CA ASP A 104 -0.09 -1.31 24.34
C ASP A 104 1.34 -0.76 24.55
N ILE A 105 1.60 0.51 24.22
CA ILE A 105 2.88 1.16 24.53
C ILE A 105 3.11 1.24 26.04
N PHE A 106 2.09 1.67 26.79
CA PHE A 106 2.23 1.85 28.23
C PHE A 106 2.50 0.53 28.95
N GLU A 107 1.79 -0.53 28.55
CA GLU A 107 1.99 -1.89 29.07
C GLU A 107 3.36 -2.46 28.70
N ALA A 108 3.82 -2.27 27.45
CA ALA A 108 5.17 -2.65 27.05
C ALA A 108 6.23 -1.98 27.93
N ASN A 109 6.11 -0.67 28.15
CA ASN A 109 7.02 0.08 29.03
C ASN A 109 6.93 -0.35 30.50
N ALA A 110 5.75 -0.70 31.01
CA ALA A 110 5.59 -1.22 32.36
C ALA A 110 6.26 -2.58 32.54
N ASN A 111 6.14 -3.47 31.55
CA ASN A 111 6.78 -4.78 31.53
C ASN A 111 8.31 -4.70 31.44
N HIS A 112 8.84 -3.69 30.74
CA HIS A 112 10.28 -3.43 30.76
C HIS A 112 10.76 -3.08 32.17
N ARG A 113 10.02 -2.25 32.91
CA ARG A 113 10.39 -1.88 34.30
C ARG A 113 10.29 -3.04 35.29
N SER A 114 9.36 -3.97 35.10
CA SER A 114 9.26 -5.14 35.97
C SER A 114 10.42 -6.13 35.74
N SER A 115 10.84 -6.31 34.48
CA SER A 115 11.92 -7.23 34.11
C SER A 115 13.27 -6.88 34.77
N PHE A 116 13.62 -5.59 34.88
CA PHE A 116 14.84 -5.18 35.60
C PHE A 116 14.79 -5.44 37.11
N ASN A 117 13.61 -5.34 37.71
CA ASN A 117 13.43 -5.59 39.14
C ASN A 117 13.55 -7.08 39.50
N TYR A 118 13.22 -7.98 38.58
CA TYR A 118 13.40 -9.43 38.79
C TYR A 118 14.87 -9.86 38.79
N HIS A 119 15.71 -9.25 37.96
CA HIS A 119 17.14 -9.56 37.93
C HIS A 119 17.88 -9.04 39.16
N HIS A 120 17.52 -7.85 39.65
CA HIS A 120 18.19 -7.27 40.83
C HIS A 120 17.86 -7.96 42.16
N ARG A 121 16.77 -8.75 42.23
CA ARG A 121 16.39 -9.52 43.43
C ARG A 121 16.97 -10.94 43.48
N ARG A 122 17.69 -11.38 42.45
CA ARG A 122 18.31 -12.72 42.37
C ARG A 122 19.86 -12.69 42.45
N SER A 123 20.45 -11.53 42.72
CA SER A 123 21.88 -11.36 42.99
C SER A 123 22.13 -11.05 44.45
#